data_AF-H8Z945-F1
#
_entry.id   AF-H8Z945-F1
#
_cell.length_a   1.000
_cell.length_b   1.000
_cell.length_c   1.000
_cell.angle_alpha   90.00
_cell.angle_beta   90.00
_cell.angle_gamma   90.00
#
_symmetry.space_group_name_H-M   'P 1'
#
loop_
_entity.id
_entity.type
_entity.pdbx_description
1 polymer ?
#
loop_
_entity_poly.entity_id
_entity_poly.type
_entity_poly.pdbx_seq_one_letter_code
_entity_poly.pdbx_strand_id
1 'polypeptide(L)'
;MQQNITWTEKYRPMEIEDMALPSEIRDFFSSLLTRKHALPNIILHGPPGSGKTTLALILARKLTRKESVLELNASSDREISAIRGKIKTFAASKSHSGEVKIIIMDECDYLTIDAQHCLRRIIEDTHQNTRFIFITNYVNKVIDPIRSRLVPLYIPWTGQSQSLEVLRDIKRKEQLSVSDENLKYILVLTEGDMRKALVLLQTVGACQLNETDLVDSLLHTEG
;
A
#
# COMPACT_ATOMS: atom_id res chain seq x y z
N MET A 1 -10.27 -17.97 -20.98
CA MET A 1 -9.16 -17.00 -20.91
C MET A 1 -8.68 -16.97 -19.47
N GLN A 2 -7.53 -17.55 -19.17
CA GLN A 2 -6.91 -17.37 -17.86
C GLN A 2 -6.57 -15.89 -17.74
N GLN A 3 -7.10 -15.20 -16.73
CA GLN A 3 -6.65 -13.85 -16.42
C GLN A 3 -5.19 -13.98 -15.99
N ASN A 4 -4.26 -13.39 -16.75
CA ASN A 4 -2.87 -13.25 -16.34
C ASN A 4 -2.83 -12.29 -15.14
N ILE A 5 -2.98 -12.83 -13.93
CA ILE A 5 -2.85 -12.07 -12.69
C ILE A 5 -1.40 -11.57 -12.61
N THR A 6 -1.22 -10.27 -12.43
CA THR A 6 0.10 -9.68 -12.22
C THR A 6 0.71 -10.20 -10.93
N TRP A 7 2.02 -10.44 -10.91
CA TRP A 7 2.71 -10.93 -9.72
C TRP A 7 2.63 -9.97 -8.54
N THR A 8 2.44 -8.68 -8.83
CA THR A 8 2.17 -7.65 -7.82
C THR A 8 0.89 -7.92 -7.03
N GLU A 9 -0.12 -8.55 -7.64
CA GLU A 9 -1.36 -8.95 -6.95
C GLU A 9 -1.28 -10.37 -6.41
N LYS A 10 -0.76 -11.31 -7.22
CA LYS A 10 -0.62 -12.73 -6.83
C LYS A 10 0.21 -12.90 -5.56
N TYR A 11 1.28 -12.13 -5.42
CA TYR A 11 2.20 -12.18 -4.28
C TYR A 11 2.04 -10.99 -3.33
N ARG A 12 0.92 -10.26 -3.40
CA ARG A 12 0.65 -9.17 -2.46
C ARG A 12 0.63 -9.74 -1.03
N PRO A 13 1.47 -9.24 -0.11
CA PRO A 13 1.49 -9.70 1.27
C PRO A 13 0.11 -9.63 1.94
N MET A 14 -0.20 -10.65 2.73
CA MET A 14 -1.45 -10.74 3.50
C MET A 14 -1.22 -10.52 4.99
N GLU A 15 0.02 -10.66 5.44
CA GLU A 15 0.49 -10.48 6.81
C GLU A 15 1.63 -9.46 6.85
N ILE A 16 1.83 -8.81 8.01
CA ILE A 16 2.89 -7.81 8.19
C ILE A 16 4.27 -8.47 8.09
N GLU A 17 4.36 -9.72 8.54
CA GLU A 17 5.56 -10.55 8.55
C GLU A 17 6.01 -10.88 7.12
N ASP A 18 5.07 -11.04 6.19
CA ASP A 18 5.32 -11.27 4.76
C ASP A 18 5.76 -9.99 4.03
N MET A 19 5.58 -8.82 4.66
CA MET A 19 6.04 -7.58 4.08
C MET A 19 7.55 -7.43 4.29
N ALA A 20 8.21 -7.03 3.21
CA ALA A 20 9.59 -6.62 3.24
C ALA A 20 9.67 -5.19 3.82
N LEU A 21 9.66 -5.09 5.14
CA LEU A 21 9.76 -3.83 5.90
C LEU A 21 10.97 -3.90 6.84
N PRO A 22 11.56 -2.75 7.20
CA PRO A 22 12.50 -2.67 8.31
C PRO A 22 11.88 -3.24 9.61
N SER A 23 12.71 -3.91 10.42
CA SER A 23 12.29 -4.57 11.67
C SER A 23 11.54 -3.63 12.61
N GLU A 24 12.03 -2.40 12.74
CA GLU A 24 11.49 -1.41 13.67
C GLU A 24 10.06 -1.00 13.25
N ILE A 25 9.84 -0.86 11.93
CA ILE A 25 8.52 -0.54 11.38
C ILE A 25 7.58 -1.73 11.54
N ARG A 26 8.07 -2.94 11.27
CA ARG A 26 7.31 -4.18 11.46
C ARG A 26 6.84 -4.31 12.91
N ASP A 27 7.75 -4.22 13.86
CA ASP A 27 7.49 -4.37 15.29
C ASP A 27 6.52 -3.29 15.80
N PHE A 28 6.67 -2.05 15.31
CA PHE A 28 5.75 -0.96 15.62
C PHE A 28 4.31 -1.32 15.22
N PHE A 29 4.07 -1.75 13.97
CA PHE A 29 2.72 -2.07 13.53
C PHE A 29 2.16 -3.35 14.17
N SER A 30 2.99 -4.37 14.42
CA SER A 30 2.57 -5.57 15.15
C SER A 30 2.16 -5.24 16.60
N SER A 31 2.84 -4.29 17.24
CA SER A 31 2.45 -3.79 18.56
C SER A 31 1.12 -3.02 18.55
N LEU A 32 0.85 -2.25 17.48
CA LEU A 32 -0.41 -1.53 17.30
C LEU A 32 -1.59 -2.50 17.14
N LEU A 33 -1.41 -3.60 16.41
CA LEU A 33 -2.45 -4.61 16.19
C LEU A 33 -2.83 -5.38 17.46
N THR A 34 -1.89 -5.52 18.41
CA THR A 34 -2.15 -6.21 19.68
C THR A 34 -3.12 -5.43 20.57
N ARG A 35 -3.21 -4.11 20.38
CA ARG A 35 -4.09 -3.24 21.16
C ARG A 35 -5.43 -3.05 20.43
N LYS A 36 -6.38 -3.97 20.67
CA LYS A 36 -7.79 -3.80 20.24
C LYS A 36 -8.26 -2.41 20.68
N HIS A 37 -8.65 -1.57 19.71
CA HIS A 37 -9.11 -0.17 19.86
C HIS A 37 -8.06 0.96 19.89
N ALA A 38 -6.77 0.70 19.71
CA ALA A 38 -5.75 1.74 19.81
C ALA A 38 -5.34 2.40 18.49
N LEU A 39 -5.84 1.97 17.33
CA LEU A 39 -5.40 2.60 16.07
C LEU A 39 -5.91 4.05 16.01
N PRO A 40 -5.02 5.06 16.01
CA PRO A 40 -5.42 6.43 15.74
C PRO A 40 -5.72 6.58 14.25
N ASN A 41 -6.18 7.75 13.82
CA ASN A 41 -6.11 8.04 12.40
C ASN A 41 -4.63 8.17 12.00
N ILE A 42 -4.23 7.56 10.90
CA ILE A 42 -2.82 7.51 10.46
C ILE A 42 -2.69 8.03 9.02
N ILE A 43 -1.51 8.52 8.69
CA ILE A 43 -1.11 8.80 7.31
C ILE A 43 0.17 8.05 6.98
N LEU A 44 0.06 7.08 6.08
CA LEU A 44 1.17 6.34 5.50
C LEU A 44 1.74 7.15 4.35
N HIS A 45 3.01 7.55 4.46
CA HIS A 45 3.68 8.28 3.38
C HIS A 45 5.06 7.72 3.05
N GLY A 46 5.52 7.92 1.83
CA GLY A 46 6.80 7.37 1.37
C GLY A 46 6.84 7.12 -0.13
N PRO A 47 7.96 6.67 -0.69
CA PRO A 47 8.14 6.51 -2.13
C PRO A 47 7.15 5.47 -2.73
N PRO A 48 6.91 5.49 -4.05
CA PRO A 48 6.09 4.47 -4.72
C PRO A 48 6.71 3.07 -4.52
N GLY A 49 5.87 2.03 -4.56
CA GLY A 49 6.34 0.65 -4.43
C GLY A 49 6.78 0.20 -3.02
N SER A 50 6.77 1.08 -2.03
CA SER A 50 7.12 0.79 -0.62
C SER A 50 6.11 -0.06 0.16
N GLY A 51 4.96 -0.40 -0.44
CA GLY A 51 3.95 -1.25 0.20
C GLY A 51 2.93 -0.53 1.09
N LYS A 52 2.82 0.80 1.04
CA LYS A 52 1.84 1.58 1.82
C LYS A 52 0.40 1.06 1.73
N THR A 53 -0.11 0.87 0.51
CA THR A 53 -1.47 0.35 0.28
C THR A 53 -1.63 -1.07 0.83
N THR A 54 -0.64 -1.93 0.61
CA THR A 54 -0.63 -3.29 1.16
C THR A 54 -0.70 -3.27 2.69
N LEU A 55 0.12 -2.43 3.34
CA LEU A 55 0.11 -2.27 4.79
C LEU A 55 -1.24 -1.78 5.32
N ALA A 56 -1.84 -0.77 4.69
CA ALA A 56 -3.17 -0.27 5.07
C ALA A 56 -4.23 -1.37 5.02
N LEU A 57 -4.21 -2.20 3.98
CA LEU A 57 -5.15 -3.32 3.82
C LEU A 57 -4.93 -4.41 4.88
N ILE A 58 -3.68 -4.74 5.20
CA ILE A 58 -3.36 -5.70 6.25
C ILE A 58 -3.84 -5.19 7.60
N LEU A 59 -3.54 -3.93 7.93
CA LEU A 59 -4.02 -3.29 9.17
C LEU A 59 -5.54 -3.33 9.26
N ALA A 60 -6.23 -2.97 8.18
CA ALA A 60 -7.69 -2.96 8.16
C ALA A 60 -8.28 -4.36 8.39
N ARG A 61 -7.77 -5.38 7.69
CA ARG A 61 -8.21 -6.77 7.83
C ARG A 61 -7.98 -7.35 9.23
N LYS A 62 -6.90 -6.93 9.90
CA LYS A 62 -6.57 -7.39 11.25
C LYS A 62 -7.42 -6.72 12.33
N LEU A 63 -7.84 -5.48 12.10
CA LEU A 63 -8.56 -4.68 13.09
C LEU A 63 -10.09 -4.78 12.98
N THR A 64 -10.61 -5.06 11.79
CA THR A 64 -12.05 -5.08 11.54
C THR A 64 -12.41 -6.03 10.41
N ARG A 65 -13.69 -6.35 10.28
CA ARG A 65 -14.19 -7.17 9.17
C ARG A 65 -14.19 -6.41 7.85
N LYS A 66 -14.13 -7.16 6.75
CA LYS A 66 -14.07 -6.61 5.38
C LYS A 66 -15.22 -5.65 5.08
N GLU A 67 -16.42 -5.94 5.58
CA GLU A 67 -17.64 -5.11 5.40
C GLU A 67 -17.57 -3.78 6.18
N SER A 68 -16.68 -3.71 7.17
CA SER A 68 -16.38 -2.51 7.97
C SER A 68 -15.15 -1.75 7.43
N VAL A 69 -14.73 -2.04 6.19
CA VAL A 69 -13.68 -1.30 5.47
C VAL A 69 -14.27 -0.62 4.23
N LEU A 70 -14.01 0.68 4.08
CA LEU A 70 -14.31 1.43 2.85
C LEU A 70 -12.99 1.90 2.23
N GLU A 71 -12.71 1.43 1.02
CA GLU A 71 -11.58 1.88 0.21
C GLU A 71 -12.04 2.95 -0.78
N LEU A 72 -11.34 4.09 -0.80
CA LEU A 72 -11.56 5.18 -1.73
C LEU A 72 -10.22 5.56 -2.34
N ASN A 73 -10.14 5.61 -3.67
CA ASN A 73 -8.96 6.09 -4.36
C ASN A 73 -9.22 7.52 -4.84
N ALA A 74 -8.50 8.49 -4.27
CA ALA A 74 -8.70 9.90 -4.57
C ALA A 74 -8.27 10.30 -6.00
N SER A 75 -7.47 9.51 -6.70
CA SER A 75 -7.14 9.77 -8.10
C SER A 75 -8.27 9.41 -9.07
N SER A 76 -9.16 8.48 -8.69
CA SER A 76 -10.36 8.10 -9.47
C SER A 76 -11.63 8.76 -8.93
N ASP A 77 -11.82 8.76 -7.61
CA ASP A 77 -12.99 9.31 -6.92
C ASP A 77 -12.79 10.81 -6.63
N ARG A 78 -12.44 11.62 -7.63
CA ARG A 78 -12.03 13.03 -7.43
C ARG A 78 -13.16 13.94 -6.92
N GLU A 79 -14.41 13.57 -7.14
CA GLU A 79 -15.55 14.44 -6.81
C GLU A 79 -15.83 14.49 -5.31
N ILE A 80 -15.74 15.69 -4.75
CA ILE A 80 -15.98 16.00 -3.33
C ILE A 80 -17.37 15.50 -2.87
N SER A 81 -18.38 15.68 -3.72
CA SER A 81 -19.77 15.26 -3.47
C SER A 81 -19.87 13.74 -3.31
N ALA A 82 -19.23 12.99 -4.22
CA ALA A 82 -19.22 11.54 -4.21
C ALA A 82 -18.48 10.99 -2.98
N ILE A 83 -17.27 11.49 -2.68
CA ILE A 83 -16.51 11.08 -1.48
C ILE A 83 -17.30 11.35 -0.22
N ARG A 84 -17.85 12.57 -0.06
CA ARG A 84 -18.59 12.97 1.14
C ARG A 84 -19.82 12.09 1.37
N GLY A 85 -20.58 11.82 0.31
CA GLY A 85 -21.76 10.97 0.36
C GLY A 85 -21.39 9.55 0.79
N LYS A 86 -20.39 8.94 0.13
CA LYS A 86 -19.91 7.59 0.44
C LYS A 86 -19.45 7.48 1.90
N ILE A 87 -18.60 8.41 2.36
CA ILE A 87 -18.07 8.39 3.73
C ILE A 87 -19.18 8.58 4.76
N LYS A 88 -20.10 9.55 4.57
CA LYS A 88 -21.18 9.79 5.53
C LYS A 88 -22.11 8.58 5.64
N THR A 89 -22.54 8.02 4.52
CA THR A 89 -23.39 6.83 4.49
C THR A 89 -22.70 5.65 5.16
N PHE A 90 -21.41 5.45 4.87
CA PHE A 90 -20.62 4.39 5.47
C PHE A 90 -20.40 4.59 6.97
N ALA A 91 -20.11 5.81 7.43
CA ALA A 91 -19.93 6.10 8.85
C ALA A 91 -21.25 5.94 9.62
N ALA A 92 -22.38 6.36 9.05
CA ALA A 92 -23.71 6.29 9.65
C ALA A 92 -24.34 4.88 9.66
N SER A 93 -23.87 3.95 8.83
CA SER A 93 -24.40 2.57 8.82
C SER A 93 -24.20 1.90 10.19
N LYS A 94 -24.96 0.85 10.51
CA LYS A 94 -24.67 0.07 11.73
C LYS A 94 -23.50 -0.86 11.46
N SER A 95 -22.51 -0.90 12.35
CA SER A 95 -21.51 -1.96 12.34
C SER A 95 -22.17 -3.25 12.83
N HIS A 96 -21.91 -4.37 12.14
CA HIS A 96 -22.57 -5.65 12.41
C HIS A 96 -22.22 -6.24 13.81
N SER A 97 -21.18 -5.73 14.46
CA SER A 97 -20.62 -6.28 15.71
C SER A 97 -20.05 -5.24 16.67
N GLY A 98 -20.36 -3.95 16.50
CA GLY A 98 -19.75 -2.89 17.31
C GLY A 98 -18.25 -2.68 17.05
N GLU A 99 -17.72 -3.28 15.98
CA GLU A 99 -16.36 -3.05 15.50
C GLU A 99 -16.18 -1.61 15.00
N VAL A 100 -14.95 -1.11 15.15
CA VAL A 100 -14.50 0.15 14.58
C VAL A 100 -14.49 0.01 13.05
N LYS A 101 -15.00 1.01 12.35
CA LYS A 101 -14.94 1.09 10.89
C LYS A 101 -13.64 1.73 10.43
N ILE A 102 -13.13 1.28 9.30
CA ILE A 102 -11.90 1.82 8.72
C ILE A 102 -12.19 2.38 7.34
N ILE A 103 -11.72 3.60 7.08
CA ILE A 103 -11.76 4.23 5.77
C ILE A 103 -10.32 4.39 5.29
N ILE A 104 -10.00 3.77 4.16
CA ILE A 104 -8.71 3.88 3.49
C ILE A 104 -8.86 4.91 2.36
N MET A 105 -8.11 6.00 2.45
CA MET A 105 -8.04 7.05 1.44
C MET A 105 -6.71 6.91 0.69
N ASP A 106 -6.70 6.17 -0.41
CA ASP A 106 -5.50 6.02 -1.24
C ASP A 106 -5.28 7.24 -2.15
N GLU A 107 -4.01 7.53 -2.42
CA GLU A 107 -3.58 8.65 -3.25
C GLU A 107 -4.18 10.00 -2.82
N CYS A 108 -4.28 10.23 -1.51
CA CYS A 108 -5.01 11.38 -0.94
C CYS A 108 -4.41 12.75 -1.32
N ASP A 109 -3.20 12.79 -1.87
CA ASP A 109 -2.60 13.99 -2.44
C ASP A 109 -3.23 14.47 -3.76
N TYR A 110 -4.12 13.68 -4.36
CA TYR A 110 -4.94 14.09 -5.51
C TYR A 110 -6.21 14.85 -5.09
N LEU A 111 -6.52 14.91 -3.80
CA LEU A 111 -7.68 15.63 -3.29
C LEU A 111 -7.50 17.14 -3.43
N THR A 112 -8.52 17.83 -3.94
CA THR A 112 -8.57 19.30 -3.95
C THR A 112 -8.57 19.84 -2.52
N ILE A 113 -8.09 21.08 -2.34
CA ILE A 113 -8.04 21.75 -1.03
C ILE A 113 -9.44 21.80 -0.38
N ASP A 114 -10.47 22.07 -1.16
CA ASP A 114 -11.87 22.08 -0.68
C ASP A 114 -12.32 20.70 -0.22
N ALA A 115 -11.93 19.63 -0.94
CA ALA A 115 -12.21 18.26 -0.54
C ALA A 115 -11.58 17.95 0.82
N GLN A 116 -10.32 18.36 0.99
CA GLN A 116 -9.58 18.17 2.23
C GLN A 116 -10.22 18.93 3.41
N HIS A 117 -10.63 20.18 3.21
CA HIS A 117 -11.36 20.93 4.24
C HIS A 117 -12.70 20.28 4.61
N CYS A 118 -13.41 19.70 3.64
CA CYS A 118 -14.62 18.93 3.91
C CYS A 118 -14.32 17.66 4.72
N LEU A 119 -13.30 16.89 4.33
CA LEU A 119 -12.89 15.66 5.01
C LEU A 119 -12.47 15.91 6.44
N ARG A 120 -11.81 17.03 6.74
CA ARG A 120 -11.44 17.42 8.10
C ARG A 120 -12.65 17.35 9.06
N ARG A 121 -13.78 17.95 8.69
CA ARG A 121 -15.00 17.92 9.52
C ARG A 121 -15.52 16.50 9.70
N ILE A 122 -15.49 15.70 8.64
CA ILE A 122 -15.96 14.31 8.68
C ILE A 122 -15.09 13.46 9.62
N ILE A 123 -13.78 13.65 9.62
CA ILE A 123 -12.86 12.97 10.54
C ILE A 123 -13.21 13.31 11.99
N GLU A 124 -13.50 14.58 12.29
CA GLU A 124 -13.93 15.03 13.62
C GLU A 124 -15.30 14.45 14.00
N ASP A 125 -16.29 14.54 13.12
CA ASP A 125 -17.67 14.11 13.40
C ASP A 125 -17.78 12.58 13.61
N THR A 126 -16.89 11.80 12.99
CA THR A 126 -16.97 10.32 12.97
C THR A 126 -15.94 9.62 13.86
N HIS A 127 -15.18 10.39 14.67
CA HIS A 127 -14.07 9.88 15.49
C HIS A 127 -14.46 8.79 16.51
N GLN A 128 -15.73 8.66 16.90
CA GLN A 128 -16.13 7.64 17.87
C GLN A 128 -16.11 6.23 17.25
N ASN A 129 -16.58 6.10 16.02
CA ASN A 129 -16.86 4.80 15.39
C ASN A 129 -15.98 4.51 14.16
N THR A 130 -15.31 5.52 13.62
CA THR A 130 -14.54 5.42 12.37
C THR A 130 -13.09 5.82 12.59
N ARG A 131 -12.17 5.11 11.93
CA ARG A 131 -10.75 5.45 11.81
C ARG A 131 -10.37 5.62 10.36
N PHE A 132 -9.40 6.49 10.11
CA PHE A 132 -8.93 6.83 8.79
C PHE A 132 -7.48 6.39 8.60
N ILE A 133 -7.19 5.78 7.45
CA ILE A 133 -5.85 5.47 6.97
C ILE A 133 -5.66 6.23 5.66
N PHE A 134 -4.86 7.28 5.69
CA PHE A 134 -4.51 8.06 4.51
C PHE A 134 -3.23 7.51 3.89
N ILE A 135 -3.16 7.43 2.57
CA ILE A 135 -1.97 7.01 1.85
C ILE A 135 -1.58 8.09 0.85
N THR A 136 -0.30 8.45 0.83
CA THR A 136 0.22 9.42 -0.15
C THR A 136 1.71 9.21 -0.40
N ASN A 137 2.21 9.66 -1.54
CA ASN A 137 3.66 9.82 -1.73
C ASN A 137 4.18 11.17 -1.19
N TYR A 138 3.31 12.17 -1.10
CA TYR A 138 3.67 13.58 -0.85
C TYR A 138 2.85 14.15 0.31
N VAL A 139 3.30 13.90 1.55
CA VAL A 139 2.63 14.38 2.77
C VAL A 139 2.49 15.91 2.84
N ASN A 140 3.33 16.65 2.10
CA ASN A 140 3.26 18.10 1.97
C ASN A 140 2.06 18.61 1.15
N LYS A 141 1.42 17.76 0.33
CA LYS A 141 0.19 18.11 -0.40
C LYS A 141 -1.08 17.98 0.45
N VAL A 142 -0.97 17.39 1.64
CA VAL A 142 -2.06 17.29 2.60
C VAL A 142 -2.04 18.51 3.52
N ILE A 143 -3.18 19.20 3.65
CA ILE A 143 -3.30 20.42 4.45
C ILE A 143 -3.08 20.16 5.95
N ASP A 144 -2.51 21.13 6.66
CA ASP A 144 -2.25 21.06 8.10
C ASP A 144 -3.46 20.67 8.97
N PRO A 145 -4.69 21.15 8.69
CA PRO A 145 -5.86 20.72 9.44
C PRO A 145 -6.12 19.22 9.37
N ILE A 146 -5.80 18.54 8.26
CA ILE A 146 -5.86 17.07 8.21
C ILE A 146 -4.66 16.47 8.93
N ARG A 147 -3.44 16.92 8.60
CA ARG A 147 -2.20 16.33 9.17
C ARG A 147 -2.17 16.33 10.68
N SER A 148 -2.65 17.40 11.32
CA SER A 148 -2.74 17.52 12.78
C SER A 148 -3.66 16.48 13.47
N ARG A 149 -4.49 15.76 12.70
CA ARG A 149 -5.40 14.70 13.20
C ARG A 149 -4.90 13.30 12.85
N LEU A 150 -3.79 13.19 12.11
CA LEU A 150 -3.23 11.93 11.65
C LEU A 150 -1.85 11.73 12.27
N VAL A 151 -1.54 10.50 12.69
CA VAL A 151 -0.17 10.14 13.05
C VAL A 151 0.62 9.88 11.75
N PRO A 152 1.66 10.66 11.45
CA PRO A 152 2.46 10.44 10.25
C PRO A 152 3.40 9.24 10.44
N LEU A 153 3.32 8.31 9.49
CA LEU A 153 4.13 7.09 9.48
C LEU A 153 4.83 6.99 8.14
N TYR A 154 6.15 7.14 8.16
CA TYR A 154 6.98 7.03 6.97
C TYR A 154 7.28 5.56 6.65
N ILE A 155 6.97 5.13 5.43
CA ILE A 155 7.23 3.80 4.92
C ILE A 155 8.32 3.93 3.84
N PRO A 156 9.59 3.62 4.16
CA PRO A 156 10.69 3.68 3.20
C PRO A 156 10.57 2.56 2.16
N TRP A 157 11.43 2.61 1.14
CA TRP A 157 11.73 1.39 0.41
C TRP A 157 12.31 0.34 1.34
N THR A 158 12.01 -0.90 0.99
CA THR A 158 12.56 -2.08 1.63
C THR A 158 14.09 -2.10 1.49
N GLY A 159 14.79 -2.60 2.52
CA GLY A 159 16.22 -2.87 2.42
C GLY A 159 16.54 -3.96 1.38
N GLN A 160 17.67 -3.83 0.70
CA GLN A 160 18.05 -4.74 -0.38
C GLN A 160 18.00 -6.22 0.01
N SER A 161 18.42 -6.56 1.24
CA SER A 161 18.41 -7.94 1.72
C SER A 161 17.00 -8.52 1.80
N GLN A 162 16.04 -7.78 2.39
CA GLN A 162 14.66 -8.23 2.54
C GLN A 162 13.96 -8.31 1.18
N SER A 163 14.19 -7.34 0.29
CA SER A 163 13.66 -7.36 -1.07
C SER A 163 14.15 -8.58 -1.85
N LEU A 164 15.44 -8.91 -1.71
CA LEU A 164 16.06 -10.04 -2.39
C LEU A 164 15.49 -11.38 -1.91
N GLU A 165 15.20 -11.51 -0.62
CA GLU A 165 14.52 -12.70 -0.07
C GLU A 165 13.14 -12.88 -0.69
N VAL A 166 12.35 -11.82 -0.81
CA VAL A 166 11.03 -11.88 -1.48
C VAL A 166 11.18 -12.31 -2.95
N LEU A 167 12.14 -11.76 -3.69
CA LEU A 167 12.35 -12.16 -5.09
C LEU A 167 12.82 -13.62 -5.20
N ARG A 168 13.67 -14.10 -4.29
CA ARG A 168 14.09 -15.51 -4.23
C ARG A 168 12.91 -16.44 -3.96
N ASP A 169 12.02 -16.06 -3.05
CA ASP A 169 10.82 -16.83 -2.75
C ASP A 169 9.91 -16.96 -3.96
N ILE A 170 9.72 -15.87 -4.69
CA ILE A 170 8.90 -15.86 -5.91
C ILE A 170 9.58 -16.65 -7.02
N LYS A 171 10.89 -16.46 -7.23
CA LYS A 171 11.70 -17.29 -8.14
C LYS A 171 11.50 -18.78 -7.88
N ARG A 172 11.52 -19.22 -6.61
CA ARG A 172 11.29 -20.62 -6.23
C ARG A 172 9.86 -21.07 -6.54
N LYS A 173 8.86 -20.25 -6.21
CA LYS A 173 7.44 -20.56 -6.43
C LYS A 173 7.09 -20.65 -7.91
N GLU A 174 7.70 -19.81 -8.75
CA GLU A 174 7.48 -19.76 -10.20
C GLU A 174 8.51 -20.59 -10.99
N GLN A 175 9.42 -21.29 -10.30
CA GLN A 175 10.45 -22.17 -10.89
C GLN A 175 11.33 -21.48 -11.94
N LEU A 176 11.75 -20.24 -11.67
CA LEU A 176 12.56 -19.45 -12.61
C LEU A 176 14.05 -19.83 -12.52
N SER A 177 14.72 -19.88 -13.67
CA SER A 177 16.16 -20.14 -13.81
C SER A 177 17.04 -18.88 -13.68
N VAL A 178 16.53 -17.82 -13.05
CA VAL A 178 17.24 -16.53 -12.91
C VAL A 178 18.32 -16.61 -11.82
N SER A 179 19.56 -16.18 -12.08
CA SER A 179 20.64 -16.15 -11.08
C SER A 179 20.38 -15.14 -9.96
N ASP A 180 21.02 -15.33 -8.80
CA ASP A 180 20.87 -14.41 -7.66
C ASP A 180 21.50 -13.03 -7.95
N GLU A 181 22.52 -13.00 -8.80
CA GLU A 181 23.14 -11.80 -9.36
C GLU A 181 22.12 -10.99 -10.16
N ASN A 182 21.33 -11.63 -11.02
CA ASN A 182 20.28 -10.97 -11.78
C ASN A 182 19.15 -10.44 -10.89
N LEU A 183 18.80 -11.15 -9.81
CA LEU A 183 17.82 -10.64 -8.85
C LEU A 183 18.33 -9.36 -8.16
N LYS A 184 19.61 -9.32 -7.78
CA LYS A 184 20.23 -8.10 -7.25
C LYS A 184 20.24 -6.98 -8.30
N TYR A 185 20.53 -7.31 -9.55
CA TYR A 185 20.51 -6.34 -10.65
C TYR A 185 19.12 -5.73 -10.85
N ILE A 186 18.07 -6.56 -10.84
CA ILE A 186 16.67 -6.09 -10.86
C ILE A 186 16.42 -5.08 -9.74
N LEU A 187 16.84 -5.38 -8.50
CA LEU A 187 16.63 -4.47 -7.36
C LEU A 187 17.40 -3.16 -7.48
N VAL A 188 18.61 -3.20 -8.04
CA VAL A 188 19.41 -1.99 -8.33
C VAL A 188 18.69 -1.14 -9.38
N LEU A 189 18.23 -1.75 -10.47
CA LEU A 189 17.51 -1.05 -11.54
C LEU A 189 16.18 -0.46 -11.08
N THR A 190 15.48 -1.12 -10.17
CA THR A 190 14.19 -0.63 -9.69
C THR A 190 14.32 0.32 -8.51
N GLU A 191 15.55 0.63 -8.07
CA GLU A 191 15.86 1.52 -6.95
C GLU A 191 15.15 1.11 -5.65
N GLY A 192 14.83 -0.17 -5.48
CA GLY A 192 14.08 -0.66 -4.32
C GLY A 192 12.54 -0.55 -4.43
N ASP A 193 11.99 -0.09 -5.56
CA ASP A 193 10.56 -0.20 -5.85
C ASP A 193 10.19 -1.68 -6.10
N MET A 194 9.55 -2.30 -5.10
CA MET A 194 9.16 -3.71 -5.16
C MET A 194 8.09 -3.98 -6.21
N ARG A 195 7.22 -3.02 -6.52
CA ARG A 195 6.20 -3.20 -7.56
C ARG A 195 6.89 -3.32 -8.92
N LYS A 196 7.82 -2.41 -9.22
CA LYS A 196 8.62 -2.47 -10.45
C LYS A 196 9.46 -3.75 -10.50
N ALA A 197 10.10 -4.12 -9.40
CA ALA A 197 10.92 -5.33 -9.33
C ALA A 197 10.12 -6.60 -9.66
N LEU A 198 8.89 -6.72 -9.13
CA LEU A 198 8.01 -7.85 -9.41
C LEU A 198 7.54 -7.89 -10.86
N VAL A 199 7.19 -6.73 -11.43
CA VAL A 199 6.81 -6.62 -12.85
C VAL A 199 7.99 -7.04 -13.72
N LEU A 200 9.20 -6.56 -13.43
CA LEU A 200 10.38 -6.90 -14.20
C LEU A 200 10.71 -8.40 -14.09
N LEU A 201 10.67 -8.97 -12.89
CA LEU A 201 10.89 -10.40 -12.70
C LEU A 201 9.84 -11.25 -13.43
N GLN A 202 8.57 -10.81 -13.45
CA GLN A 202 7.50 -11.46 -14.21
C GLN A 202 7.79 -11.44 -15.71
N THR A 203 8.25 -10.31 -16.25
CA THR A 203 8.63 -10.18 -17.66
C THR A 203 9.80 -11.09 -18.02
N VAL A 204 10.86 -11.11 -17.20
CA VAL A 204 12.01 -12.00 -17.39
C VAL A 204 11.59 -13.47 -17.40
N GLY A 205 10.74 -13.86 -16.45
CA GLY A 205 10.22 -15.22 -16.37
C GLY A 205 9.35 -15.61 -17.58
N ALA A 206 8.54 -14.68 -18.09
CA ALA A 206 7.70 -14.92 -19.26
C ALA A 206 8.52 -15.09 -20.55
N CYS A 207 9.62 -14.35 -20.68
CA CYS A 207 10.46 -14.37 -21.87
C CYS A 207 11.56 -15.46 -21.83
N GLN A 208 11.74 -16.19 -20.71
CA GLN A 208 12.83 -17.16 -20.50
C GLN A 208 14.21 -16.60 -20.87
N LEU A 209 14.41 -15.29 -20.66
CA LEU A 209 15.60 -14.58 -21.13
C LEU A 209 16.84 -15.10 -20.39
N ASN A 210 17.90 -15.37 -21.15
CA ASN A 210 19.22 -15.67 -20.59
C ASN A 210 19.91 -14.36 -20.15
N GLU A 211 21.01 -14.47 -19.40
CA GLU A 211 21.74 -13.33 -18.78
C GLU A 211 22.02 -12.14 -19.73
N THR A 212 22.31 -12.41 -21.00
CA THR A 212 22.58 -11.37 -22.02
C THR A 212 21.32 -10.61 -22.47
N ASP A 213 20.17 -11.26 -22.57
CA ASP A 213 18.97 -10.66 -23.17
C ASP A 213 18.24 -9.72 -22.22
N LEU A 214 18.55 -9.82 -20.92
CA LEU A 214 17.99 -8.99 -19.84
C LEU A 214 18.44 -7.53 -19.99
N VAL A 215 19.71 -7.30 -20.35
CA VAL A 215 20.27 -5.96 -20.56
C VAL A 215 19.69 -5.32 -21.83
N ASP A 216 19.59 -6.08 -22.93
CA ASP A 216 19.09 -5.58 -24.21
C ASP A 216 17.58 -5.31 -24.19
N SER A 217 16.79 -6.16 -23.52
CA SER A 217 15.35 -5.93 -23.31
C SER A 217 15.06 -4.66 -22.50
N LEU A 218 15.92 -4.31 -21.55
CA LEU A 218 15.73 -3.17 -20.65
C LEU A 218 16.18 -1.85 -21.27
N LEU A 219 17.20 -1.87 -22.13
CA LEU A 219 17.64 -0.68 -22.88
C LEU A 219 16.69 -0.29 -24.02
N HIS A 220 15.73 -1.14 -24.38
CA HIS A 220 14.79 -0.92 -25.50
C HIS A 220 13.34 -0.68 -25.07
N THR A 221 13.06 -0.61 -23.76
CA THR A 221 11.72 -0.32 -23.22
C THR A 221 11.46 1.16 -22.89
N GLU A 222 12.39 2.06 -23.21
CA GLU A 222 12.20 3.52 -23.14
C GLU A 222 11.78 4.16 -24.50
N GLY A 223 10.95 3.46 -25.28
CA GLY A 223 10.35 3.96 -26.53
C GLY A 223 8.88 4.30 -26.39
#